data_AF-A0A1X4ICS7-F1
#
_entry.id   AF-A0A1X4ICS7-F1
#
_cell.length_a   1.000
_cell.length_b   1.000
_cell.length_c   1.000
_cell.angle_alpha   90.00
_cell.angle_beta   90.00
_cell.angle_gamma   90.00
#
_symmetry.space_group_name_H-M   'P 1'
#
loop_
_entity.id
_entity.type
_entity.pdbx_description
1 polymer ?
#
loop_
_entity_poly.entity_id
_entity_poly.type
_entity_poly.pdbx_seq_one_letter_code
_entity_poly.pdbx_strand_id
1 'polypeptide(L)'
;AQLARRAASAADTAGRPMAAANAALPWPEEPHMTLWQAATILREHRGDGHIAALQAHGLGPTEVLVSHAAVGAAPADVFSSRQWTDEEWTAAGERLAARGLVEADGSATDEGLRVRTAVEKLTDELAAAPWDVLTPGETARLAELLVPPVLDIVGAGLLPMQSTLGIGMKYDYE
;
A
#
# COMPACT_ATOMS: atom_id res chain seq x y z
N ALA A 1 19.24 -3.60 -8.58
CA ALA A 1 19.65 -3.73 -7.16
C ALA A 1 20.22 -2.43 -6.58
N GLN A 2 21.28 -1.86 -7.15
CA GLN A 2 21.97 -0.69 -6.56
C GLN A 2 21.07 0.56 -6.38
N LEU A 3 20.28 0.93 -7.39
CA LEU A 3 19.34 2.06 -7.31
C LEU A 3 18.29 1.85 -6.20
N ALA A 4 17.68 0.66 -6.14
CA ALA A 4 16.72 0.30 -5.09
C ALA A 4 17.36 0.33 -3.69
N ARG A 5 18.59 -0.19 -3.55
CA ARG A 5 19.32 -0.16 -2.28
C ARG A 5 19.61 1.27 -1.82
N ARG A 6 19.98 2.18 -2.73
CA ARG A 6 20.17 3.60 -2.40
C ARG A 6 18.89 4.23 -1.85
N ALA A 7 17.76 4.04 -2.54
CA ALA A 7 16.47 4.53 -2.05
C ALA A 7 16.10 3.93 -0.70
N ALA A 8 16.19 2.60 -0.55
CA ALA A 8 15.88 1.91 0.70
C ALA A 8 16.78 2.37 1.87
N SER A 9 18.06 2.67 1.61
CA SER A 9 18.98 3.15 2.63
C SER A 9 18.72 4.60 3.05
N ALA A 10 17.96 5.36 2.26
CA ALA A 10 17.56 6.73 2.55
C ALA A 10 16.20 6.83 3.28
N ALA A 11 15.53 5.69 3.48
CA ALA A 11 14.26 5.66 4.20
C ALA A 11 14.45 5.98 5.68
N ASP A 12 13.87 7.09 6.14
CA ASP A 12 13.77 7.38 7.57
C ASP A 12 12.85 6.36 8.24
N THR A 13 13.29 5.79 9.34
CA THR A 13 12.58 4.73 10.06
C THR A 13 11.98 5.22 11.38
N ALA A 14 12.11 6.51 11.71
CA ALA A 14 11.46 7.11 12.86
C ALA A 14 9.94 6.93 12.80
N GLY A 15 9.36 6.29 13.82
CA GLY A 15 7.92 5.96 13.85
C GLY A 15 7.50 4.86 12.87
N ARG A 16 8.45 4.15 12.27
CA ARG A 16 8.21 3.09 11.26
C ARG A 16 8.84 1.77 11.70
N PRO A 17 8.22 1.05 12.65
CA PRO A 17 8.84 -0.10 13.29
C PRO A 17 9.09 -1.27 12.33
N MET A 18 8.22 -1.50 11.35
CA MET A 18 8.40 -2.60 10.39
C MET A 18 9.53 -2.27 9.42
N ALA A 19 9.61 -1.02 8.97
CA ALA A 19 10.72 -0.55 8.14
C ALA A 19 12.05 -0.61 8.92
N ALA A 20 12.06 -0.15 10.18
CA ALA A 20 13.23 -0.18 11.06
C ALA A 20 13.75 -1.60 11.24
N ALA A 21 12.85 -2.55 11.55
CA ALA A 21 13.22 -3.95 11.75
C ALA A 21 13.87 -4.54 10.49
N ASN A 22 13.32 -4.26 9.31
CA ASN A 22 13.89 -4.74 8.05
C ASN A 22 15.20 -4.03 7.68
N ALA A 23 15.31 -2.73 7.93
CA ALA A 23 16.52 -1.96 7.65
C ALA A 23 17.71 -2.37 8.54
N ALA A 24 17.44 -2.93 9.73
CA ALA A 24 18.47 -3.44 10.64
C ALA A 24 19.07 -4.79 10.20
N LEU A 25 18.43 -5.50 9.27
CA LEU A 25 18.96 -6.76 8.75
C LEU A 25 20.21 -6.53 7.89
N PRO A 26 21.20 -7.45 7.90
CA PRO A 26 22.37 -7.33 7.07
C PRO A 26 22.00 -7.37 5.58
N TRP A 27 22.69 -6.56 4.77
CA TRP A 27 22.50 -6.60 3.33
C TRP A 27 23.07 -7.90 2.75
N PRO A 28 22.27 -8.66 1.97
CA PRO A 28 22.77 -9.84 1.27
C PRO A 28 23.73 -9.45 0.13
N GLU A 29 24.61 -10.37 -0.26
CA GLU A 29 25.60 -10.13 -1.32
C GLU A 29 25.00 -10.26 -2.73
N GLU A 30 24.16 -11.28 -2.92
CA GLU A 30 23.56 -11.56 -4.23
C GLU A 30 22.66 -10.41 -4.72
N PRO A 31 22.78 -9.96 -5.98
CA PRO A 31 22.04 -8.79 -6.47
C PRO A 31 20.51 -8.90 -6.39
N HIS A 32 19.97 -10.10 -6.66
CA HIS A 32 18.53 -10.36 -6.58
C HIS A 32 18.03 -10.34 -5.13
N MET A 33 18.82 -10.84 -4.19
CA MET A 33 18.53 -10.75 -2.76
C MET A 33 18.65 -9.31 -2.25
N THR A 34 19.61 -8.53 -2.75
CA THR A 34 19.71 -7.09 -2.44
C THR A 34 18.46 -6.36 -2.93
N LEU A 35 17.98 -6.68 -4.13
CA LEU A 35 16.75 -6.10 -4.66
C LEU A 35 15.54 -6.45 -3.80
N TRP A 36 15.41 -7.72 -3.41
CA TRP A 36 14.35 -8.19 -2.50
C TRP A 36 14.38 -7.45 -1.15
N GLN A 37 15.56 -7.32 -0.54
CA GLN A 37 15.71 -6.63 0.74
C GLN A 37 15.34 -5.15 0.61
N ALA A 38 15.79 -4.47 -0.45
CA ALA A 38 15.46 -3.08 -0.70
C ALA A 38 13.95 -2.87 -0.93
N ALA A 39 13.31 -3.74 -1.72
CA ALA A 39 11.88 -3.70 -1.95
C ALA A 39 11.09 -3.94 -0.66
N THR A 40 11.54 -4.87 0.19
CA THR A 40 10.93 -5.15 1.50
C THR A 40 10.99 -3.93 2.41
N ILE A 41 12.16 -3.30 2.57
CA ILE A 41 12.31 -2.09 3.38
C ILE A 41 11.38 -0.97 2.89
N LEU A 42 11.37 -0.70 1.59
CA LEU A 42 10.52 0.36 1.00
C LEU A 42 9.02 0.02 1.14
N ARG A 43 8.64 -1.25 1.02
CA ARG A 43 7.28 -1.75 1.22
C ARG A 43 6.83 -1.56 2.66
N GLU A 44 7.65 -1.93 3.64
CA GLU A 44 7.33 -1.72 5.05
C GLU A 44 7.33 -0.23 5.41
N HIS A 45 8.26 0.55 4.86
CA HIS A 45 8.27 2.00 5.03
C HIS A 45 6.95 2.63 4.56
N ARG A 46 6.49 2.30 3.35
CA ARG A 46 5.18 2.75 2.86
C ARG A 46 4.03 2.21 3.72
N GLY A 47 4.11 0.96 4.16
CA GLY A 47 3.10 0.32 5.01
C GLY A 47 2.92 1.01 6.38
N ASP A 48 4.02 1.29 7.08
CA ASP A 48 4.00 2.06 8.33
C ASP A 48 3.41 3.46 8.11
N GLY A 49 3.75 4.11 6.99
CA GLY A 49 3.16 5.39 6.59
C GLY A 49 1.66 5.31 6.29
N HIS A 50 1.20 4.21 5.66
CA HIS A 50 -0.21 3.97 5.40
C HIS A 50 -1.00 3.79 6.69
N ILE A 51 -0.46 3.08 7.68
CA ILE A 51 -1.08 2.95 9.01
C ILE A 51 -1.20 4.33 9.67
N ALA A 52 -0.17 5.16 9.61
CA ALA A 52 -0.22 6.52 10.13
C ALA A 52 -1.28 7.38 9.41
N ALA A 53 -1.40 7.27 8.08
CA ALA A 53 -2.42 7.96 7.30
C ALA A 53 -3.85 7.51 7.68
N LEU A 54 -4.08 6.20 7.84
CA LEU A 54 -5.36 5.67 8.31
C LEU A 54 -5.73 6.20 9.69
N GLN A 55 -4.78 6.23 10.61
CA GLN A 55 -4.98 6.79 11.95
C GLN A 55 -5.31 8.29 11.91
N ALA A 56 -4.61 9.06 11.07
CA ALA A 56 -4.87 10.50 10.91
C ALA A 56 -6.29 10.80 10.39
N HIS A 57 -6.88 9.86 9.63
CA HIS A 57 -8.26 9.94 9.14
C HIS A 57 -9.27 9.13 9.98
N GLY A 58 -8.83 8.57 11.11
CA GLY A 58 -9.66 7.82 12.04
C GLY A 58 -10.30 6.58 11.42
N LEU A 59 -9.60 5.87 10.54
CA LEU A 59 -10.05 4.58 10.01
C LEU A 59 -9.42 3.44 10.80
N GLY A 60 -10.28 2.60 11.37
CA GLY A 60 -9.89 1.36 12.03
C GLY A 60 -9.52 0.24 11.05
N PRO A 61 -9.00 -0.89 11.56
CA PRO A 61 -8.45 -1.97 10.74
C PRO A 61 -9.50 -2.71 9.91
N THR A 62 -10.74 -2.85 10.38
CA THR A 62 -11.84 -3.42 9.58
C THR A 62 -12.48 -2.35 8.68
N GLU A 63 -12.57 -1.11 9.15
CA GLU A 63 -13.14 0.02 8.41
C GLU A 63 -12.35 0.35 7.15
N VAL A 64 -11.02 0.19 7.16
CA VAL A 64 -10.22 0.34 5.94
C VAL A 64 -10.59 -0.69 4.88
N LEU A 65 -10.93 -1.93 5.26
CA LEU A 65 -11.32 -2.99 4.30
C LEU A 65 -12.72 -2.73 3.76
N VAL A 66 -13.68 -2.40 4.65
CA VAL A 66 -15.04 -2.05 4.25
C VAL A 66 -15.05 -0.83 3.33
N SER A 67 -14.32 0.23 3.68
CA SER A 67 -14.23 1.44 2.83
C SER A 67 -13.54 1.17 1.49
N HIS A 68 -12.57 0.24 1.43
CA HIS A 68 -11.96 -0.17 0.16
C HIS A 68 -12.94 -0.95 -0.72
N ALA A 69 -13.80 -1.78 -0.13
CA ALA A 69 -14.88 -2.45 -0.86
C ALA A 69 -15.98 -1.49 -1.31
N ALA A 70 -16.34 -0.53 -0.45
CA ALA A 70 -17.40 0.46 -0.71
C ALA A 70 -17.10 1.37 -1.91
N VAL A 71 -15.82 1.69 -2.16
CA VAL A 71 -15.40 2.45 -3.36
C VAL A 71 -15.25 1.57 -4.61
N GLY A 72 -15.58 0.28 -4.54
CA GLY A 72 -15.50 -0.66 -5.65
C GLY A 72 -14.07 -1.08 -6.04
N ALA A 73 -13.06 -0.81 -5.20
CA ALA A 73 -11.67 -1.13 -5.54
C ALA A 73 -11.38 -2.64 -5.47
N ALA A 74 -12.08 -3.38 -4.61
CA ALA A 74 -12.12 -4.85 -4.62
C ALA A 74 -13.43 -5.34 -4.01
N PRO A 75 -14.02 -6.47 -4.44
CA PRO A 75 -15.19 -7.01 -3.78
C PRO A 75 -14.86 -7.52 -2.36
N ALA A 76 -15.87 -7.56 -1.48
CA ALA A 76 -15.69 -7.88 -0.07
C ALA A 76 -15.06 -9.26 0.19
N ASP A 77 -15.34 -10.23 -0.68
CA ASP A 77 -14.82 -11.60 -0.61
C ASP A 77 -13.30 -11.70 -0.71
N VAL A 78 -12.65 -10.76 -1.41
CA VAL A 78 -11.19 -10.63 -1.49
C VAL A 78 -10.57 -10.45 -0.09
N PHE A 79 -11.32 -9.85 0.83
CA PHE A 79 -10.86 -9.59 2.20
C PHE A 79 -11.09 -10.77 3.16
N SER A 80 -11.74 -11.85 2.75
CA SER A 80 -11.95 -13.04 3.59
C SER A 80 -10.64 -13.63 4.14
N SER A 81 -9.55 -13.53 3.37
CA SER A 81 -8.19 -13.93 3.79
C SER A 81 -7.64 -13.14 4.99
N ARG A 82 -8.31 -12.07 5.44
CA ARG A 82 -7.91 -11.20 6.56
C ARG A 82 -8.58 -11.65 7.87
N GLN A 83 -9.45 -12.65 7.80
CA GLN A 83 -10.02 -13.38 8.93
C GLN A 83 -10.81 -12.51 9.94
N TRP A 84 -11.39 -11.40 9.49
CA TRP A 84 -12.42 -10.67 10.24
C TRP A 84 -13.73 -11.44 10.19
N THR A 85 -14.50 -11.43 11.27
CA THR A 85 -15.83 -12.05 11.28
C THR A 85 -16.87 -11.18 10.56
N ASP A 86 -17.99 -11.79 10.17
CA ASP A 86 -19.11 -11.07 9.54
C ASP A 86 -19.69 -10.00 10.48
N GLU A 87 -19.67 -10.25 11.80
CA GLU A 87 -20.09 -9.27 12.81
C GLU A 87 -19.13 -8.08 12.87
N GLU A 88 -17.81 -8.32 12.82
CA GLU A 88 -16.81 -7.26 12.80
C GLU A 88 -16.90 -6.41 11.53
N TRP A 89 -17.14 -7.05 10.38
CA TRP A 89 -17.37 -6.37 9.10
C TRP A 89 -18.62 -5.50 9.15
N THR A 90 -19.74 -6.05 9.62
CA THR A 90 -21.02 -5.34 9.74
C THR A 90 -20.89 -4.14 10.67
N ALA A 91 -20.29 -4.33 11.85
CA ALA A 91 -20.09 -3.26 12.81
C ALA A 91 -19.18 -2.14 12.26
N ALA A 92 -18.20 -2.48 11.41
CA ALA A 92 -17.38 -1.49 10.71
C ALA A 92 -18.18 -0.71 9.67
N GLY A 93 -19.04 -1.37 8.90
CA GLY A 93 -19.99 -0.72 7.99
C GLY A 93 -20.91 0.27 8.71
N GLU A 94 -21.49 -0.14 9.84
CA GLU A 94 -22.36 0.71 10.66
C GLU A 94 -21.64 1.96 11.19
N ARG A 95 -20.38 1.82 11.66
CA ARG A 95 -19.58 2.97 12.12
C ARG A 95 -19.24 3.93 10.99
N LEU A 96 -18.94 3.41 9.79
CA LEU A 96 -18.71 4.23 8.60
C LEU A 96 -19.98 4.95 8.15
N ALA A 97 -21.13 4.27 8.15
CA ALA A 97 -22.42 4.85 7.82
C ALA A 97 -22.84 5.94 8.82
N ALA A 98 -22.62 5.71 10.13
CA ALA A 98 -22.86 6.71 11.17
C ALA A 98 -22.01 7.98 11.01
N ARG A 99 -20.88 7.89 10.29
CA ARG A 99 -20.00 9.01 9.92
C ARG A 99 -20.32 9.60 8.55
N GLY A 100 -21.31 9.06 7.83
CA GLY A 100 -21.65 9.50 6.47
C GLY A 100 -20.60 9.13 5.42
N LEU A 101 -19.78 8.10 5.65
CA LEU A 101 -18.75 7.64 4.71
C LEU A 101 -19.23 6.51 3.79
N VAL A 102 -20.27 5.79 4.21
CA VAL A 102 -20.86 4.66 3.49
C VAL A 102 -22.38 4.82 3.49
N GLU A 103 -22.99 4.55 2.35
CA GLU A 103 -24.44 4.55 2.13
C GLU A 103 -25.10 3.30 2.72
N ALA A 104 -26.43 3.32 2.85
CA ALA A 104 -27.19 2.18 3.38
C ALA A 104 -27.06 0.91 2.54
N ASP A 105 -26.72 1.03 1.25
CA ASP A 105 -26.48 -0.09 0.34
C ASP A 105 -25.03 -0.61 0.37
N GLY A 106 -24.16 -0.01 1.19
CA GLY A 106 -22.76 -0.39 1.34
C GLY A 106 -21.80 0.29 0.35
N SER A 107 -22.29 1.15 -0.55
CA SER A 107 -21.45 1.96 -1.42
C SER A 107 -20.83 3.16 -0.68
N ALA A 108 -19.71 3.69 -1.19
CA ALA A 108 -19.10 4.88 -0.61
C ALA A 108 -19.90 6.15 -0.94
N THR A 109 -20.04 7.05 0.03
CA THR A 109 -20.52 8.41 -0.22
C THR A 109 -19.42 9.26 -0.87
N ASP A 110 -19.75 10.45 -1.37
CA ASP A 110 -18.74 11.43 -1.83
C ASP A 110 -17.70 11.75 -0.75
N GLU A 111 -18.14 11.84 0.51
CA GLU A 111 -17.26 12.06 1.65
C GLU A 111 -16.38 10.83 1.94
N GLY A 112 -16.93 9.62 1.80
CA GLY A 112 -16.17 8.36 1.88
C GLY A 112 -15.07 8.27 0.82
N LEU A 113 -15.39 8.63 -0.42
CA LEU A 113 -14.42 8.75 -1.52
C LEU A 113 -13.35 9.79 -1.18
N ARG A 114 -13.75 10.98 -0.72
CA ARG A 114 -12.82 12.06 -0.33
C ARG A 114 -11.85 11.61 0.77
N VAL A 115 -12.35 10.92 1.80
CA VAL A 115 -11.52 10.38 2.90
C VAL A 115 -10.54 9.33 2.37
N ARG A 116 -10.99 8.42 1.52
CA ARG A 116 -10.11 7.40 0.90
C ARG A 116 -9.01 8.06 0.06
N THR A 117 -9.35 9.03 -0.78
CA THR A 117 -8.37 9.78 -1.57
C THR A 117 -7.36 10.50 -0.68
N ALA A 118 -7.80 11.12 0.42
CA ALA A 118 -6.91 11.79 1.36
C ALA A 118 -5.93 10.82 2.04
N VAL A 119 -6.39 9.61 2.41
CA VAL A 119 -5.52 8.56 2.96
C VAL A 119 -4.44 8.13 1.97
N GLU A 120 -4.81 7.86 0.71
CA GLU A 120 -3.83 7.43 -0.30
C GLU A 120 -2.84 8.56 -0.61
N LYS A 121 -3.31 9.81 -0.74
CA LYS A 121 -2.44 10.98 -0.94
C LYS A 121 -1.43 11.14 0.19
N LEU A 122 -1.88 11.09 1.45
CA LEU A 122 -0.98 11.19 2.60
C LEU A 122 -0.02 9.99 2.67
N THR A 123 -0.47 8.80 2.29
CA THR A 123 0.40 7.61 2.21
C THR A 123 1.53 7.83 1.20
N ASP A 124 1.23 8.39 0.02
CA ASP A 124 2.21 8.64 -1.03
C ASP A 124 3.17 9.78 -0.64
N GLU A 125 2.67 10.86 -0.01
CA GLU A 125 3.51 11.93 0.57
C GLU A 125 4.49 11.38 1.62
N LEU A 126 4.00 10.56 2.56
CA LEU A 126 4.81 9.93 3.59
C LEU A 126 5.81 8.90 3.02
N ALA A 127 5.61 8.43 1.79
CA ALA A 127 6.48 7.46 1.14
C ALA A 127 7.44 8.08 0.11
N ALA A 128 7.38 9.39 -0.12
CA ALA A 128 8.13 10.07 -1.18
C ALA A 128 9.64 10.22 -0.87
N ALA A 129 9.99 10.62 0.35
CA ALA A 129 11.35 11.02 0.73
C ALA A 129 12.49 10.03 0.36
N PRO A 130 12.32 8.68 0.47
CA PRO A 130 13.36 7.73 0.07
C PRO A 130 13.73 7.82 -1.43
N TRP A 131 12.87 8.38 -2.27
CA TRP A 131 13.09 8.50 -3.71
C TRP A 131 13.87 9.77 -4.10
N ASP A 132 13.94 10.77 -3.23
CA ASP A 132 14.62 12.06 -3.50
C ASP A 132 16.13 11.91 -3.67
N VAL A 133 16.72 10.80 -3.21
CA VAL A 133 18.14 10.48 -3.41
C VAL A 133 18.45 9.95 -4.81
N LEU A 134 17.43 9.72 -5.65
CA LEU A 134 17.56 9.34 -7.04
C LEU A 134 17.17 10.52 -7.93
N THR A 135 17.94 10.73 -9.00
CA THR A 135 17.53 11.67 -10.04
C THR A 135 16.30 11.15 -10.80
N PRO A 136 15.52 12.01 -11.48
CA PRO A 136 14.40 11.55 -12.31
C PRO A 136 14.79 10.46 -13.33
N GLY A 137 15.99 10.58 -13.93
CA GLY A 137 16.51 9.57 -14.85
C GLY A 137 16.87 8.24 -14.16
N GLU A 138 17.40 8.28 -12.94
CA GLU A 138 17.66 7.09 -12.14
C GLU A 138 16.37 6.38 -11.70
N THR A 139 15.36 7.14 -11.31
CA THR A 139 14.03 6.60 -10.96
C THR A 139 13.36 5.97 -12.18
N ALA A 140 13.37 6.65 -13.33
CA ALA A 140 12.87 6.08 -14.58
C ALA A 140 13.62 4.79 -14.96
N ARG A 141 14.96 4.80 -14.83
CA ARG A 141 15.78 3.62 -15.10
C ARG A 141 15.48 2.46 -14.16
N LEU A 142 15.25 2.74 -12.87
CA LEU A 142 14.84 1.71 -11.92
C LEU A 142 13.51 1.09 -12.33
N ALA A 143 12.51 1.90 -12.71
CA ALA A 143 11.22 1.41 -13.18
C ALA A 143 11.37 0.52 -14.43
N GLU A 144 12.11 0.98 -15.45
CA GLU A 144 12.40 0.17 -16.65
C GLU A 144 13.01 -1.19 -16.32
N LEU A 145 13.96 -1.24 -15.39
CA LEU A 145 14.64 -2.47 -14.99
C LEU A 145 13.73 -3.43 -14.20
N LEU A 146 12.70 -2.91 -13.53
CA LEU A 146 11.76 -3.72 -12.76
C LEU A 146 10.63 -4.29 -13.62
N VAL A 147 10.34 -3.71 -14.78
CA VAL A 147 9.25 -4.19 -15.65
C VAL A 147 9.40 -5.66 -16.05
N PRO A 148 10.53 -6.13 -16.61
CA PRO A 148 10.67 -7.54 -17.01
C PRO A 148 10.41 -8.55 -15.88
N PRO A 149 11.07 -8.47 -14.70
CA PRO A 149 10.79 -9.44 -13.63
C PRO A 149 9.37 -9.34 -13.08
N VAL A 150 8.74 -8.17 -13.08
CA VAL A 150 7.31 -8.04 -12.72
C VAL A 150 6.43 -8.79 -13.72
N LEU A 151 6.69 -8.64 -15.01
CA LEU A 151 5.95 -9.38 -16.05
C LEU A 151 6.16 -10.89 -15.94
N ASP A 152 7.38 -11.35 -15.64
CA ASP A 152 7.68 -12.76 -15.43
C ASP A 152 6.94 -13.32 -14.19
N ILE A 153 6.91 -12.58 -13.08
CA ILE A 153 6.20 -12.97 -11.85
C ILE A 153 4.68 -13.05 -12.10
N VAL A 154 4.11 -12.08 -12.80
CA VAL A 154 2.69 -12.10 -13.18
C VAL A 154 2.41 -13.26 -14.14
N GLY A 155 3.27 -13.46 -15.14
CA GLY A 155 3.16 -14.52 -16.14
C GLY A 155 3.30 -15.93 -15.57
N ALA A 156 3.93 -16.08 -14.40
CA ALA A 156 4.01 -17.36 -13.69
C ALA A 156 2.64 -17.86 -13.18
N GLY A 157 1.61 -17.00 -13.14
CA GLY A 157 0.25 -17.38 -12.74
C GLY A 157 0.10 -17.73 -11.26
N LEU A 158 1.08 -17.36 -10.43
CA LEU A 158 1.08 -17.62 -8.98
C LEU A 158 0.35 -16.54 -8.18
N LEU A 159 0.06 -15.39 -8.79
CA LEU A 159 -0.66 -14.29 -8.15
C LEU A 159 -2.18 -14.45 -8.34
N PRO A 160 -2.99 -14.15 -7.32
CA PRO A 160 -4.44 -14.19 -7.45
C PRO A 160 -4.92 -13.15 -8.47
N MET A 161 -5.82 -13.57 -9.37
CA MET A 161 -6.42 -12.73 -10.42
C MET A 161 -7.23 -11.57 -9.85
N GLN A 162 -7.83 -11.74 -8.67
CA GLN A 162 -8.48 -10.69 -7.89
C GLN A 162 -7.63 -10.40 -6.66
N SER A 163 -7.10 -9.19 -6.58
CA SER A 163 -6.27 -8.78 -5.45
C SER A 163 -6.35 -7.27 -5.25
N THR A 164 -5.92 -6.81 -4.08
CA THR A 164 -5.77 -5.39 -3.75
C THR A 164 -4.46 -4.80 -4.26
N LEU A 165 -3.68 -5.54 -5.07
CA LEU A 165 -2.32 -5.16 -5.47
C LEU A 165 -2.27 -4.08 -6.57
N GLY A 166 -3.44 -3.63 -7.08
CA GLY A 166 -3.51 -2.58 -8.10
C GLY A 166 -2.80 -2.92 -9.42
N ILE A 167 -2.53 -4.21 -9.68
CA ILE A 167 -1.85 -4.66 -10.90
C ILE A 167 -2.77 -4.36 -12.09
N GLY A 168 -2.34 -3.44 -12.96
CA GLY A 168 -3.12 -2.98 -14.11
C GLY A 168 -3.97 -1.73 -13.85
N MET A 169 -3.88 -1.11 -12.67
CA MET A 169 -4.60 0.14 -12.36
C MET A 169 -3.73 1.37 -12.71
N LYS A 170 -4.35 2.39 -13.33
CA LYS A 170 -3.81 3.75 -13.39
C LYS A 170 -4.53 4.60 -12.35
N TYR A 171 -3.77 5.38 -11.59
CA TYR A 171 -4.33 6.39 -10.69
C TYR A 171 -4.05 7.76 -11.30
N ASP A 172 -5.11 8.44 -11.72
CA ASP A 172 -5.05 9.86 -12.05
C ASP A 172 -5.29 10.62 -10.75
N TYR A 173 -4.21 11.12 -10.15
CA TYR A 173 -4.32 12.09 -9.05
C TYR A 173 -4.37 13.49 -9.64
N GLU A 174 -5.38 14.27 -9.26
CA GLU A 174 -5.40 15.74 -9.45
C GLU A 174 -4.46 16.43 -8.46
#